data_AF-A0A1Z4NNQ7-F1
#
_entry.id   AF-A0A1Z4NNQ7-F1
#
_cell.length_a   1.000
_cell.length_b   1.000
_cell.length_c   1.000
_cell.angle_alpha   90.00
_cell.angle_beta   90.00
_cell.angle_gamma   90.00
#
_symmetry.space_group_name_H-M   'P 1'
#
loop_
_entity.id
_entity.type
_entity.pdbx_description
1 polymer ?
#
loop_
_entity_poly.entity_id
_entity_poly.type
_entity_poly.pdbx_seq_one_letter_code
_entity_poly.pdbx_strand_id
1 'polypeptide(L)'
;MPNQKSRVKNFLFVFFGTLLFITGLWAADFFWFSPINTSQTSPSNIFPWQTPEPVLSLAEICDKYQSLDKNITIANNQSLAASPLVFTSSQFPEKFTLNTQTFPLISEAASKAKVPILMYHDILSKKEVFFDVTPTELENHFELIKSQQATPISLNQLIIHLRTGIPLPKKPILLSFDDGYGGHYEYVYPLLKKYNYPAVFSIATRYVGDNTGRTHVSWEDLKIMAADPLVTIASHSVNHPADLTKLSEQDLTTEIIESKRVLESKLGIPIHYFTYPAGKHNDKVKELVQNAGYIAALSMDDAKEIFAGESVDLFAIGRFGQSQIQKVLPQANGGANLPLCGLDFQADIRKEEKKIEGISFVFVSGGKPVTIHADSRYQIEDIVKGTGAVAAVDGTFFSLKSLNSNIMIGPVLSKIGHGFIPGYRGEIPKLKGRPLVLINDKTVKFVPFDPDKHNTLTGIQAEMNPVNDIFVAAAWLVRDGQPQPAKSFNNLYGFDAKRYRAFWGINQDGQPEIGISRDNVDSIQLGKILAEEGFVEAVMLDSGDSTSLVYQGKSMSRYRPRPVPHAVALFPNQVKTTRGM
;
A
#
# COMPACT_ATOMS: atom_id res chain seq x y z
N MET A 1 -27.06 9.61 54.32
CA MET A 1 -28.50 9.41 54.60
C MET A 1 -29.19 10.77 54.63
N PRO A 2 -30.49 10.89 54.33
CA PRO A 2 -31.15 10.29 53.16
C PRO A 2 -32.18 11.25 52.48
N ASN A 3 -32.74 10.80 51.34
CA ASN A 3 -34.11 11.11 50.87
C ASN A 3 -34.47 12.53 50.35
N GLN A 4 -35.55 12.72 49.57
CA GLN A 4 -36.15 11.93 48.46
C GLN A 4 -37.31 12.75 47.81
N LYS A 5 -37.83 12.30 46.65
CA LYS A 5 -39.15 12.63 46.05
C LYS A 5 -39.28 14.07 45.50
N SER A 6 -39.45 14.34 44.19
CA SER A 6 -40.35 13.82 43.14
C SER A 6 -41.71 14.54 43.05
N ARG A 7 -42.11 14.97 41.84
CA ARG A 7 -43.52 15.17 41.50
C ARG A 7 -43.78 14.88 40.02
N VAL A 8 -44.84 14.12 39.77
CA VAL A 8 -45.34 13.72 38.43
C VAL A 8 -46.50 14.63 38.03
N LYS A 9 -46.68 14.86 36.72
CA LYS A 9 -47.99 15.20 36.15
C LYS A 9 -48.19 14.42 34.85
N ASN A 10 -49.14 13.48 34.88
CA ASN A 10 -49.76 12.95 33.67
C ASN A 10 -50.89 13.89 33.24
N PHE A 11 -51.26 13.85 31.97
CA PHE A 11 -52.61 14.20 31.51
C PHE A 11 -53.07 13.15 30.49
N LEU A 12 -54.36 12.82 30.49
CA LEU A 12 -54.99 11.81 29.66
C LEU A 12 -56.49 12.17 29.49
N PHE A 13 -57.20 11.40 28.66
CA PHE A 13 -58.63 11.49 28.31
C PHE A 13 -59.03 12.59 27.32
N VAL A 14 -59.96 12.37 26.36
CA VAL A 14 -60.32 11.12 25.62
C VAL A 14 -61.18 11.49 24.39
N PHE A 15 -61.38 10.51 23.49
CA PHE A 15 -62.28 10.53 22.33
C PHE A 15 -63.64 11.24 22.51
N PHE A 16 -64.11 11.83 21.42
CA PHE A 16 -65.38 11.41 20.80
C PHE A 16 -65.24 11.45 19.26
N GLY A 17 -66.08 10.71 18.55
CA GLY A 17 -66.15 10.71 17.08
C GLY A 17 -67.46 10.14 16.58
N THR A 18 -67.81 10.42 15.33
CA THR A 18 -69.04 9.92 14.69
C THR A 18 -68.81 9.68 13.20
N LEU A 19 -69.43 8.61 12.70
CA LEU A 19 -69.37 8.19 11.29
C LEU A 19 -70.63 8.65 10.55
N LEU A 20 -70.53 8.87 9.24
CA LEU A 20 -71.69 8.96 8.35
C LEU A 20 -71.32 8.40 6.96
N PHE A 21 -72.31 7.80 6.30
CA PHE A 21 -72.19 6.97 5.08
C PHE A 21 -73.36 7.29 4.12
N ILE A 22 -73.47 6.58 2.98
CA ILE A 22 -74.59 6.56 1.99
C ILE A 22 -74.48 7.62 0.87
N THR A 23 -74.68 7.37 -0.45
CA THR A 23 -74.50 6.17 -1.35
C THR A 23 -74.61 6.59 -2.84
N GLY A 24 -73.96 5.87 -3.77
CA GLY A 24 -74.35 5.79 -5.19
C GLY A 24 -73.73 6.81 -6.17
N LEU A 25 -73.76 6.61 -7.51
CA LEU A 25 -74.17 5.44 -8.30
C LEU A 25 -73.58 5.51 -9.75
N TRP A 26 -73.13 4.36 -10.30
CA TRP A 26 -72.96 3.99 -11.73
C TRP A 26 -72.30 4.93 -12.78
N ALA A 27 -71.26 4.42 -13.45
CA ALA A 27 -71.25 4.11 -14.90
C ALA A 27 -70.05 3.17 -15.24
N ALA A 28 -70.07 2.48 -16.38
CA ALA A 28 -69.00 1.59 -16.84
C ALA A 28 -68.97 1.48 -18.37
N ASP A 29 -67.84 1.06 -18.94
CA ASP A 29 -67.73 0.58 -20.32
C ASP A 29 -66.71 -0.57 -20.44
N PHE A 30 -66.95 -1.50 -21.37
CA PHE A 30 -66.13 -2.68 -21.71
C PHE A 30 -65.37 -2.40 -23.04
N PHE A 31 -64.57 -3.24 -23.73
CA PHE A 31 -64.13 -4.65 -23.70
C PHE A 31 -62.61 -4.67 -24.09
N TRP A 32 -61.82 -5.74 -24.11
CA TRP A 32 -61.99 -7.19 -23.85
C TRP A 32 -60.68 -7.70 -23.17
N PHE A 33 -60.12 -8.92 -23.21
CA PHE A 33 -60.33 -10.19 -23.95
C PHE A 33 -59.98 -11.38 -23.01
N SER A 34 -60.50 -12.57 -23.29
CA SER A 34 -60.03 -13.89 -22.82
C SER A 34 -60.68 -14.96 -23.72
N PRO A 35 -60.00 -16.08 -24.06
CA PRO A 35 -59.68 -17.20 -23.15
C PRO A 35 -58.19 -17.63 -23.27
N ILE A 36 -57.61 -18.66 -22.63
CA ILE A 36 -58.04 -20.07 -22.40
C ILE A 36 -57.45 -20.65 -21.09
N ASN A 37 -58.18 -21.60 -20.49
CA ASN A 37 -57.83 -22.42 -19.33
C ASN A 37 -57.66 -23.90 -19.75
N THR A 38 -56.88 -24.78 -19.10
CA THR A 38 -56.01 -24.67 -17.89
C THR A 38 -55.05 -25.87 -17.83
N SER A 39 -53.90 -25.73 -17.17
CA SER A 39 -53.18 -26.85 -16.52
C SER A 39 -52.48 -26.38 -15.24
N GLN A 40 -52.28 -27.29 -14.28
CA GLN A 40 -51.88 -26.97 -12.90
C GLN A 40 -50.40 -27.27 -12.63
N THR A 41 -49.73 -26.38 -11.89
CA THR A 41 -48.71 -26.72 -10.87
C THR A 41 -48.66 -25.62 -9.80
N SER A 42 -48.14 -25.94 -8.61
CA SER A 42 -48.23 -25.09 -7.40
C SER A 42 -47.18 -23.99 -7.31
N PRO A 43 -47.49 -22.82 -6.70
CA PRO A 43 -46.51 -21.78 -6.42
C PRO A 43 -45.65 -22.17 -5.19
N SER A 44 -44.48 -22.77 -5.42
CA SER A 44 -43.51 -23.10 -4.37
C SER A 44 -42.07 -22.71 -4.77
N ASN A 45 -41.86 -21.44 -5.09
CA ASN A 45 -40.54 -20.82 -5.16
C ASN A 45 -40.54 -19.53 -4.32
N ILE A 46 -40.48 -19.72 -3.00
CA ILE A 46 -40.00 -18.66 -2.11
C ILE A 46 -38.52 -18.52 -2.42
N PHE A 47 -38.12 -17.41 -3.05
CA PHE A 47 -36.71 -17.08 -3.18
C PHE A 47 -36.10 -17.01 -1.76
N PRO A 48 -35.08 -17.81 -1.44
CA PRO A 48 -34.38 -17.64 -0.17
C PRO A 48 -33.73 -16.27 -0.18
N TRP A 49 -34.01 -15.46 0.85
CA TRP A 49 -33.26 -14.24 1.11
C TRP A 49 -31.80 -14.64 1.33
N GLN A 50 -30.95 -14.46 0.33
CA GLN A 50 -29.51 -14.61 0.51
C GLN A 50 -29.08 -13.57 1.54
N THR A 51 -28.77 -14.03 2.74
CA THR A 51 -28.07 -13.23 3.74
C THR A 51 -26.80 -12.71 3.08
N PRO A 52 -26.53 -11.39 3.09
CA PRO A 52 -25.33 -10.86 2.48
C PRO A 52 -24.11 -11.53 3.08
N GLU A 53 -23.16 -11.94 2.23
CA GLU A 53 -21.94 -12.60 2.68
C GLU A 53 -21.19 -11.71 3.70
N PRO A 54 -20.57 -12.31 4.74
CA PRO A 54 -19.83 -11.55 5.72
C PRO A 54 -18.67 -10.81 5.04
N VAL A 55 -18.63 -9.49 5.23
CA VAL A 55 -17.55 -8.62 4.79
C VAL A 55 -16.69 -8.30 6.00
N LEU A 56 -15.44 -8.79 5.99
CA LEU A 56 -14.49 -8.64 7.09
C LEU A 56 -13.65 -7.37 6.92
N SER A 57 -13.14 -6.81 8.01
CA SER A 57 -12.05 -5.82 7.94
C SER A 57 -10.71 -6.49 7.60
N LEU A 58 -9.74 -5.69 7.15
CA LEU A 58 -8.36 -6.14 6.98
C LEU A 58 -7.79 -6.80 8.26
N ALA A 59 -8.15 -6.29 9.44
CA ALA A 59 -7.71 -6.84 10.72
C ALA A 59 -8.31 -8.24 10.97
N GLU A 60 -9.61 -8.42 10.75
CA GLU A 60 -10.30 -9.72 10.92
C GLU A 60 -9.84 -10.78 9.90
N ILE A 61 -9.45 -10.35 8.69
CA ILE A 61 -8.73 -11.22 7.75
C ILE A 61 -7.37 -11.61 8.32
N CYS A 62 -6.59 -10.67 8.85
CA CYS A 62 -5.27 -10.95 9.38
C CYS A 62 -5.24 -11.74 10.71
N ASP A 63 -6.30 -11.66 11.53
CA ASP A 63 -6.46 -12.53 12.71
C ASP A 63 -6.74 -13.99 12.31
N LYS A 64 -7.29 -14.21 11.11
CA LYS A 64 -7.70 -15.53 10.60
C LYS A 64 -6.68 -16.17 9.65
N TYR A 65 -5.94 -15.36 8.89
CA TYR A 65 -5.05 -15.78 7.80
C TYR A 65 -3.66 -15.14 7.94
N GLN A 66 -2.60 -15.88 7.60
CA GLN A 66 -1.20 -15.47 7.88
C GLN A 66 -0.60 -14.47 6.88
N SER A 67 -1.27 -14.24 5.75
CA SER A 67 -0.87 -13.25 4.76
C SER A 67 -2.06 -12.86 3.88
N LEU A 68 -1.98 -11.67 3.29
CA LEU A 68 -2.73 -11.32 2.09
C LEU A 68 -1.74 -11.26 0.92
N ASP A 69 -2.12 -11.86 -0.20
CA ASP A 69 -1.31 -11.82 -1.41
C ASP A 69 -1.63 -10.59 -2.28
N LYS A 70 -0.97 -10.49 -3.43
CA LYS A 70 -1.24 -9.42 -4.40
C LYS A 70 -2.36 -9.75 -5.39
N ASN A 71 -3.00 -10.92 -5.28
CA ASN A 71 -4.07 -11.36 -6.19
C ASN A 71 -5.45 -10.93 -5.65
N ILE A 72 -5.50 -9.67 -5.21
CA ILE A 72 -6.70 -9.03 -4.68
C ILE A 72 -7.43 -8.35 -5.83
N THR A 73 -8.72 -8.65 -5.94
CA THR A 73 -9.64 -8.14 -6.96
C THR A 73 -10.75 -7.35 -6.27
N ILE A 74 -11.27 -6.29 -6.90
CA ILE A 74 -12.48 -5.64 -6.40
C ILE A 74 -13.64 -6.64 -6.47
N ALA A 75 -14.47 -6.68 -5.43
CA ALA A 75 -15.74 -7.38 -5.50
C ALA A 75 -16.63 -6.72 -6.56
N ASN A 76 -16.92 -7.45 -7.63
CA ASN A 76 -17.72 -6.97 -8.76
C ASN A 76 -19.01 -6.27 -8.30
N ASN A 77 -19.40 -5.24 -9.05
CA ASN A 77 -20.54 -4.33 -8.81
C ASN A 77 -20.28 -3.15 -7.85
N GLN A 78 -19.10 -3.00 -7.23
CA GLN A 78 -18.76 -1.76 -6.52
C GLN A 78 -18.16 -0.69 -7.43
N SER A 79 -18.65 0.55 -7.30
CA SER A 79 -18.06 1.71 -7.97
C SER A 79 -16.68 2.02 -7.41
N LEU A 80 -15.72 2.30 -8.31
CA LEU A 80 -14.37 2.74 -7.93
C LEU A 80 -14.32 4.15 -7.29
N ALA A 81 -15.45 4.83 -7.10
CA ALA A 81 -15.56 6.02 -6.22
C ALA A 81 -16.09 5.71 -4.81
N ALA A 82 -16.62 4.51 -4.53
CA ALA A 82 -17.21 4.15 -3.24
C ALA A 82 -16.19 4.09 -2.10
N SER A 83 -16.66 4.22 -0.85
CA SER A 83 -15.82 4.07 0.35
C SER A 83 -16.60 3.35 1.47
N PRO A 84 -16.03 2.33 2.14
CA PRO A 84 -14.79 1.62 1.77
C PRO A 84 -14.94 0.88 0.43
N LEU A 85 -13.84 0.33 -0.09
CA LEU A 85 -13.89 -0.61 -1.21
C LEU A 85 -13.85 -2.06 -0.70
N VAL A 86 -14.72 -2.91 -1.24
CA VAL A 86 -14.80 -4.34 -0.94
C VAL A 86 -14.02 -5.14 -1.98
N PHE A 87 -13.30 -6.14 -1.51
CA PHE A 87 -12.37 -6.96 -2.26
C PHE A 87 -12.60 -8.46 -2.06
N THR A 88 -12.07 -9.24 -2.99
CA THR A 88 -11.97 -10.71 -3.00
C THR A 88 -10.53 -11.12 -3.31
N SER A 89 -10.01 -12.16 -2.68
CA SER A 89 -8.75 -12.80 -3.06
C SER A 89 -9.04 -14.17 -3.69
N SER A 90 -8.16 -14.65 -4.56
CA SER A 90 -8.20 -16.05 -5.01
C SER A 90 -7.82 -17.06 -3.93
N GLN A 91 -7.25 -16.61 -2.80
CA GLN A 91 -6.83 -17.47 -1.68
C GLN A 91 -7.89 -17.63 -0.58
N PHE A 92 -8.82 -16.68 -0.44
CA PHE A 92 -9.73 -16.60 0.71
C PHE A 92 -11.20 -16.48 0.25
N PRO A 93 -12.13 -17.25 0.83
CA PRO A 93 -13.53 -17.25 0.40
C PRO A 93 -14.34 -16.04 0.91
N GLU A 94 -13.91 -15.39 1.99
CA GLU A 94 -14.58 -14.19 2.50
C GLU A 94 -14.22 -12.93 1.71
N LYS A 95 -15.19 -12.02 1.59
CA LYS A 95 -14.96 -10.65 1.14
C LYS A 95 -14.38 -9.80 2.26
N PHE A 96 -13.58 -8.81 1.92
CA PHE A 96 -13.03 -7.87 2.91
C PHE A 96 -13.01 -6.42 2.43
N THR A 97 -13.06 -5.47 3.36
CA THR A 97 -12.93 -4.04 3.08
C THR A 97 -11.52 -3.52 3.31
N LEU A 98 -11.08 -2.64 2.41
CA LEU A 98 -10.04 -1.67 2.71
C LEU A 98 -10.65 -0.27 2.80
N ASN A 99 -10.21 0.47 3.81
CA ASN A 99 -10.48 1.90 3.90
C ASN A 99 -9.87 2.61 2.68
N THR A 100 -10.62 3.55 2.11
CA THR A 100 -10.08 4.48 1.11
C THR A 100 -9.79 5.81 1.78
N GLN A 101 -8.92 6.62 1.18
CA GLN A 101 -8.93 8.04 1.47
C GLN A 101 -10.28 8.66 1.02
N THR A 102 -10.65 9.80 1.62
CA THR A 102 -11.80 10.61 1.20
C THR A 102 -11.70 10.94 -0.29
N PHE A 103 -12.64 10.47 -1.10
CA PHE A 103 -12.66 10.73 -2.54
C PHE A 103 -12.78 12.24 -2.82
N PRO A 104 -12.01 12.83 -3.77
CA PRO A 104 -11.10 12.19 -4.73
C PRO A 104 -9.61 12.22 -4.35
N LEU A 105 -9.26 12.28 -3.07
CA LEU A 105 -7.86 12.31 -2.62
C LEU A 105 -7.16 10.95 -2.75
N ILE A 106 -5.83 10.99 -2.84
CA ILE A 106 -4.94 9.82 -2.93
C ILE A 106 -4.53 9.35 -1.52
N SER A 107 -4.36 8.03 -1.34
CA SER A 107 -3.91 7.40 -0.09
C SER A 107 -2.44 7.76 0.24
N GLU A 108 -2.13 8.03 1.52
CA GLU A 108 -0.76 8.35 1.98
C GLU A 108 0.25 7.22 1.70
N ALA A 109 -0.20 5.96 1.60
CA ALA A 109 0.63 4.84 1.21
C ALA A 109 0.92 4.84 -0.31
N ALA A 110 -0.06 5.27 -1.12
CA ALA A 110 0.07 5.37 -2.57
C ALA A 110 0.83 6.62 -3.01
N SER A 111 0.77 7.73 -2.25
CA SER A 111 1.55 8.94 -2.56
C SER A 111 3.06 8.79 -2.32
N LYS A 112 3.48 7.66 -1.72
CA LYS A 112 4.89 7.25 -1.59
C LYS A 112 5.34 6.34 -2.74
N ALA A 113 4.42 5.89 -3.61
CA ALA A 113 4.72 5.06 -4.76
C ALA A 113 5.20 5.89 -5.96
N LYS A 114 6.10 5.31 -6.76
CA LYS A 114 6.61 5.91 -7.99
C LYS A 114 6.12 5.12 -9.18
N VAL A 115 4.90 5.42 -9.63
CA VAL A 115 4.29 4.78 -10.80
C VAL A 115 4.41 5.72 -12.01
N PRO A 116 5.30 5.46 -12.98
CA PRO A 116 5.35 6.21 -14.22
C PRO A 116 4.15 5.86 -15.11
N ILE A 117 3.47 6.87 -15.60
CA ILE A 117 2.55 6.78 -16.74
C ILE A 117 3.28 7.36 -17.95
N LEU A 118 3.42 6.58 -19.03
CA LEU A 118 3.96 7.09 -20.29
C LEU A 118 2.83 7.50 -21.24
N MET A 119 2.96 8.71 -21.77
CA MET A 119 2.07 9.32 -22.74
C MET A 119 2.67 9.19 -24.14
N TYR A 120 1.98 8.42 -24.99
CA TYR A 120 2.19 8.29 -26.43
C TYR A 120 1.02 8.98 -27.16
N HIS A 121 1.26 9.45 -28.38
CA HIS A 121 0.20 9.96 -29.26
C HIS A 121 0.06 8.99 -30.44
N ASP A 122 0.46 9.37 -31.65
CA ASP A 122 0.42 8.48 -32.82
C ASP A 122 1.64 7.55 -32.91
N ILE A 123 1.41 6.37 -33.52
CA ILE A 123 2.43 5.40 -33.87
C ILE A 123 2.41 5.23 -35.39
N LEU A 124 3.48 5.65 -36.07
CA LEU A 124 3.52 5.69 -37.54
C LEU A 124 4.82 5.08 -38.07
N SER A 125 4.74 4.42 -39.23
CA SER A 125 5.92 3.87 -39.94
C SER A 125 6.97 4.93 -40.27
N LYS A 126 6.57 6.20 -40.37
CA LYS A 126 7.43 7.39 -40.43
C LYS A 126 6.81 8.50 -39.59
N LYS A 127 7.61 9.13 -38.74
CA LYS A 127 7.21 10.32 -37.95
C LYS A 127 6.93 11.53 -38.83
N GLU A 128 5.98 12.35 -38.42
CA GLU A 128 5.71 13.68 -38.99
C GLU A 128 6.05 14.80 -37.99
N VAL A 129 5.85 14.54 -36.69
CA VAL A 129 6.20 15.44 -35.58
C VAL A 129 7.13 14.76 -34.56
N PHE A 130 7.79 15.55 -33.71
CA PHE A 130 8.89 15.07 -32.87
C PHE A 130 8.48 14.06 -31.78
N PHE A 131 7.20 14.04 -31.39
CA PHE A 131 6.67 13.17 -30.35
C PHE A 131 6.00 11.88 -30.87
N ASP A 132 5.84 11.74 -32.20
CA ASP A 132 5.45 10.47 -32.82
C ASP A 132 6.49 9.38 -32.49
N VAL A 133 6.06 8.11 -32.52
CA VAL A 133 6.93 6.95 -32.27
C VAL A 133 6.75 5.94 -33.40
N THR A 134 7.82 5.33 -33.89
CA THR A 134 7.72 4.25 -34.87
C THR A 134 7.37 2.92 -34.20
N PRO A 135 6.75 1.95 -34.90
CA PRO A 135 6.49 0.61 -34.35
C PRO A 135 7.75 -0.05 -33.76
N THR A 136 8.91 0.15 -34.39
CA THR A 136 10.21 -0.33 -33.91
C THR A 136 10.67 0.35 -32.62
N GLU A 137 10.48 1.66 -32.46
CA GLU A 137 10.77 2.35 -31.20
C GLU A 137 9.82 1.92 -30.08
N LEU A 138 8.53 1.71 -30.38
CA LEU A 138 7.56 1.21 -29.41
C LEU A 138 7.90 -0.22 -28.95
N GLU A 139 8.27 -1.10 -29.88
CA GLU A 139 8.73 -2.46 -29.55
C GLU A 139 10.04 -2.45 -28.73
N ASN A 140 10.98 -1.55 -29.04
CA ASN A 140 12.18 -1.33 -28.21
C ASN A 140 11.82 -0.87 -26.79
N HIS A 141 10.77 -0.05 -26.62
CA HIS A 141 10.26 0.30 -25.28
C HIS A 141 9.65 -0.90 -24.56
N PHE A 142 8.98 -1.82 -25.27
CA PHE A 142 8.38 -3.01 -24.67
C PHE A 142 9.45 -4.04 -24.26
N GLU A 143 10.50 -4.24 -25.06
CA GLU A 143 11.66 -5.05 -24.64
C GLU A 143 12.48 -4.38 -23.52
N LEU A 144 12.51 -3.05 -23.42
CA LEU A 144 13.11 -2.34 -22.28
C LEU A 144 12.33 -2.59 -20.97
N ILE A 145 10.99 -2.54 -21.01
CA ILE A 145 10.12 -2.90 -19.88
C ILE A 145 10.39 -4.35 -19.44
N LYS A 146 10.37 -5.29 -20.39
CA LYS A 146 10.60 -6.72 -20.19
C LYS A 146 11.99 -7.02 -19.59
N SER A 147 13.05 -6.47 -20.17
CA SER A 147 14.44 -6.69 -19.72
C SER A 147 14.72 -6.05 -18.35
N GLN A 148 14.08 -4.95 -18.00
CA GLN A 148 14.17 -4.35 -16.66
C GLN A 148 13.31 -5.05 -15.58
N GLN A 149 12.56 -6.10 -15.93
CA GLN A 149 11.56 -6.77 -15.07
C GLN A 149 10.52 -5.78 -14.51
N ALA A 150 10.03 -4.89 -15.37
CA ALA A 150 8.91 -4.02 -15.07
C ALA A 150 7.58 -4.66 -15.46
N THR A 151 6.50 -4.27 -14.77
CA THR A 151 5.17 -4.85 -14.95
C THR A 151 4.19 -3.79 -15.45
N PRO A 152 3.77 -3.86 -16.73
CA PRO A 152 2.68 -3.01 -17.22
C PRO A 152 1.38 -3.28 -16.47
N ILE A 153 0.68 -2.21 -16.08
CA ILE A 153 -0.59 -2.25 -15.33
C ILE A 153 -1.70 -1.50 -16.05
N SER A 154 -2.93 -1.95 -15.83
CA SER A 154 -4.15 -1.25 -16.27
C SER A 154 -4.41 0.02 -15.44
N LEU A 155 -5.17 0.96 -16.00
CA LEU A 155 -5.62 2.14 -15.26
C LEU A 155 -6.51 1.75 -14.06
N ASN A 156 -7.32 0.70 -14.18
CA ASN A 156 -8.09 0.15 -13.06
C ASN A 156 -7.19 -0.22 -11.87
N GLN A 157 -6.07 -0.93 -12.11
CA GLN A 157 -5.12 -1.28 -11.05
C GLN A 157 -4.47 -0.03 -10.43
N LEU A 158 -4.12 0.97 -11.24
CA LEU A 158 -3.58 2.23 -10.72
C LEU A 158 -4.59 2.97 -9.84
N ILE A 159 -5.85 3.09 -10.24
CA ILE A 159 -6.86 3.79 -9.43
C ILE A 159 -7.19 3.02 -8.14
N ILE A 160 -7.21 1.67 -8.18
CA ILE A 160 -7.30 0.84 -6.95
C ILE A 160 -6.16 1.19 -5.98
N HIS A 161 -4.92 1.20 -6.47
CA HIS A 161 -3.73 1.54 -5.70
C HIS A 161 -3.84 2.96 -5.12
N LEU A 162 -4.08 3.98 -5.95
CA LEU A 162 -4.18 5.38 -5.52
C LEU A 162 -5.27 5.60 -4.46
N ARG A 163 -6.37 4.84 -4.50
CA ARG A 163 -7.46 4.98 -3.51
C ARG A 163 -7.27 4.24 -2.19
N THR A 164 -6.57 3.11 -2.20
CA THR A 164 -6.44 2.22 -1.02
C THR A 164 -5.05 2.14 -0.43
N GLY A 165 -4.01 2.30 -1.24
CA GLY A 165 -2.64 1.92 -0.88
C GLY A 165 -2.28 0.45 -1.10
N ILE A 166 -3.14 -0.39 -1.72
CA ILE A 166 -2.75 -1.75 -2.13
C ILE A 166 -1.49 -1.65 -3.00
N PRO A 167 -0.40 -2.37 -2.70
CA PRO A 167 0.80 -2.37 -3.53
C PRO A 167 0.52 -2.89 -4.93
N LEU A 168 1.08 -2.20 -5.91
CA LEU A 168 1.13 -2.70 -7.28
C LEU A 168 2.15 -3.85 -7.41
N PRO A 169 2.17 -4.55 -8.56
CA PRO A 169 3.26 -5.45 -8.92
C PRO A 169 4.64 -4.76 -8.92
N LYS A 170 5.71 -5.55 -8.94
CA LYS A 170 7.10 -5.05 -8.93
C LYS A 170 7.34 -4.15 -10.15
N LYS A 171 7.92 -2.96 -9.92
CA LYS A 171 8.22 -1.94 -10.95
C LYS A 171 7.01 -1.69 -11.89
N PRO A 172 5.90 -1.13 -11.39
CA PRO A 172 4.73 -0.90 -12.21
C PRO A 172 4.98 0.20 -13.25
N ILE A 173 4.33 0.11 -14.40
CA ILE A 173 4.30 1.16 -15.42
C ILE A 173 2.94 1.16 -16.11
N LEU A 174 2.40 2.33 -16.44
CA LEU A 174 1.16 2.44 -17.22
C LEU A 174 1.47 3.01 -18.61
N LEU A 175 0.87 2.42 -19.64
CA LEU A 175 0.97 2.88 -21.02
C LEU A 175 -0.33 3.62 -21.39
N SER A 176 -0.23 4.87 -21.82
CA SER A 176 -1.37 5.68 -22.29
C SER A 176 -1.13 6.19 -23.71
N PHE A 177 -2.16 6.09 -24.55
CA PHE A 177 -2.14 6.47 -25.96
C PHE A 177 -3.30 7.44 -26.21
N ASP A 178 -2.98 8.68 -26.61
CA ASP A 178 -3.97 9.76 -26.72
C ASP A 178 -4.42 10.03 -28.17
N ASP A 179 -5.44 10.88 -28.30
CA ASP A 179 -6.22 11.24 -29.50
C ASP A 179 -7.08 10.13 -30.13
N GLY A 180 -6.51 8.94 -30.36
CA GLY A 180 -7.20 7.81 -30.99
C GLY A 180 -6.82 7.56 -32.46
N TYR A 181 -5.56 7.80 -32.83
CA TYR A 181 -5.04 7.62 -34.18
C TYR A 181 -5.06 6.17 -34.69
N GLY A 182 -5.10 5.97 -36.01
CA GLY A 182 -5.19 4.64 -36.65
C GLY A 182 -4.03 3.71 -36.28
N GLY A 183 -2.84 4.26 -36.03
CA GLY A 183 -1.67 3.52 -35.55
C GLY A 183 -1.88 2.81 -34.20
N HIS A 184 -2.88 3.22 -33.42
CA HIS A 184 -3.30 2.54 -32.19
C HIS A 184 -3.84 1.13 -32.48
N TYR A 185 -4.61 0.96 -33.56
CA TYR A 185 -5.10 -0.35 -33.96
C TYR A 185 -4.11 -1.09 -34.86
N GLU A 186 -3.46 -0.39 -35.80
CA GLU A 186 -2.53 -1.02 -36.75
C GLU A 186 -1.25 -1.55 -36.09
N TYR A 187 -0.69 -0.83 -35.11
CA TYR A 187 0.61 -1.15 -34.51
C TYR A 187 0.57 -1.38 -33.00
N VAL A 188 -0.12 -0.54 -32.23
CA VAL A 188 -0.11 -0.68 -30.75
C VAL A 188 -0.82 -1.95 -30.31
N TYR A 189 -2.07 -2.16 -30.73
CA TYR A 189 -2.90 -3.27 -30.27
C TYR A 189 -2.29 -4.67 -30.57
N PRO A 190 -1.69 -4.94 -31.75
CA PRO A 190 -0.91 -6.16 -31.99
C PRO A 190 0.29 -6.33 -31.04
N LEU A 191 1.01 -5.25 -30.73
CA LEU A 191 2.14 -5.28 -29.79
C LEU A 191 1.68 -5.52 -28.35
N LEU A 192 0.60 -4.88 -27.88
CA LEU A 192 0.04 -5.13 -26.56
C LEU A 192 -0.31 -6.61 -26.38
N LYS A 193 -0.91 -7.24 -27.40
CA LYS A 193 -1.21 -8.68 -27.42
C LYS A 193 0.04 -9.57 -27.50
N LYS A 194 1.05 -9.20 -28.30
CA LYS A 194 2.33 -9.93 -28.39
C LYS A 194 3.08 -9.98 -27.04
N TYR A 195 2.99 -8.92 -26.24
CA TYR A 195 3.68 -8.79 -24.96
C TYR A 195 2.78 -9.06 -23.73
N ASN A 196 1.47 -9.22 -23.92
CA ASN A 196 0.45 -9.26 -22.86
C ASN A 196 0.52 -8.05 -21.92
N TYR A 197 0.59 -6.85 -22.50
CA TYR A 197 0.71 -5.58 -21.78
C TYR A 197 -0.62 -4.82 -21.82
N PRO A 198 -1.21 -4.43 -20.68
CA PRO A 198 -2.35 -3.54 -20.65
C PRO A 198 -1.98 -2.08 -20.97
N ALA A 199 -2.94 -1.33 -21.51
CA ALA A 199 -2.83 0.10 -21.81
C ALA A 199 -4.19 0.83 -21.69
N VAL A 200 -4.15 2.16 -21.62
CA VAL A 200 -5.34 3.02 -21.78
C VAL A 200 -5.25 3.81 -23.10
N PHE A 201 -6.40 3.96 -23.76
CA PHE A 201 -6.55 4.74 -24.98
C PHE A 201 -7.53 5.89 -24.73
N SER A 202 -7.07 7.14 -24.89
CA SER A 202 -7.86 8.35 -24.69
C SER A 202 -8.45 8.78 -26.04
N ILE A 203 -9.76 8.64 -26.22
CA ILE A 203 -10.41 8.80 -27.53
C ILE A 203 -11.12 10.15 -27.66
N ALA A 204 -10.72 10.97 -28.64
CA ALA A 204 -11.39 12.22 -28.99
C ALA A 204 -12.55 11.95 -29.98
N THR A 205 -13.80 12.01 -29.50
CA THR A 205 -14.91 11.30 -30.17
C THR A 205 -15.32 11.84 -31.53
N ARG A 206 -15.00 13.11 -31.84
CA ARG A 206 -15.25 13.69 -33.18
C ARG A 206 -14.44 13.00 -34.28
N TYR A 207 -13.25 12.49 -33.97
CA TYR A 207 -12.31 12.00 -34.98
C TYR A 207 -12.40 10.49 -35.24
N VAL A 208 -13.19 9.73 -34.49
CA VAL A 208 -13.29 8.26 -34.64
C VAL A 208 -13.88 7.90 -36.01
N GLY A 209 -13.06 7.23 -36.84
CA GLY A 209 -13.34 6.93 -38.25
C GLY A 209 -13.00 8.04 -39.25
N ASP A 210 -12.48 9.19 -38.79
CA ASP A 210 -12.04 10.29 -39.64
C ASP A 210 -10.63 10.00 -40.19
N ASN A 211 -10.50 10.09 -41.52
CA ASN A 211 -9.25 9.84 -42.25
C ASN A 211 -8.84 11.07 -43.07
N THR A 212 -9.29 12.26 -42.67
CA THR A 212 -8.87 13.53 -43.29
C THR A 212 -7.60 14.07 -42.63
N GLY A 213 -6.44 13.73 -43.22
CA GLY A 213 -5.13 14.00 -42.63
C GLY A 213 -4.57 12.73 -41.99
N ARG A 214 -4.35 12.73 -40.67
CA ARG A 214 -4.05 11.49 -39.94
C ARG A 214 -5.27 10.58 -39.91
N THR A 215 -5.02 9.28 -39.98
CA THR A 215 -6.06 8.26 -39.80
C THR A 215 -6.41 8.13 -38.32
N HIS A 216 -7.64 7.73 -38.02
CA HIS A 216 -8.11 7.45 -36.66
C HIS A 216 -8.74 6.06 -36.61
N VAL A 217 -8.79 5.45 -35.42
CA VAL A 217 -9.45 4.15 -35.24
C VAL A 217 -10.91 4.23 -35.69
N SER A 218 -11.43 3.19 -36.34
CA SER A 218 -12.85 3.13 -36.67
C SER A 218 -13.69 2.76 -35.43
N TRP A 219 -15.01 2.97 -35.49
CA TRP A 219 -15.91 2.51 -34.42
C TRP A 219 -15.93 0.98 -34.30
N GLU A 220 -15.59 0.26 -35.36
CA GLU A 220 -15.57 -1.20 -35.40
C GLU A 220 -14.27 -1.73 -34.78
N ASP A 221 -13.13 -1.13 -35.12
CA ASP A 221 -11.82 -1.45 -34.54
C ASP A 221 -11.78 -1.08 -33.04
N LEU A 222 -12.35 0.07 -32.67
CA LEU A 222 -12.43 0.50 -31.27
C LEU A 222 -13.29 -0.44 -30.42
N LYS A 223 -14.34 -1.07 -30.98
CA LYS A 223 -15.09 -2.14 -30.29
C LYS A 223 -14.25 -3.41 -30.13
N ILE A 224 -13.47 -3.78 -31.15
CA ILE A 224 -12.56 -4.95 -31.10
C ILE A 224 -11.50 -4.73 -30.01
N MET A 225 -10.94 -3.52 -29.92
CA MET A 225 -10.01 -3.14 -28.85
C MET A 225 -10.71 -3.16 -27.49
N ALA A 226 -11.85 -2.47 -27.33
CA ALA A 226 -12.55 -2.33 -26.05
C ALA A 226 -13.12 -3.64 -25.46
N ALA A 227 -13.16 -4.73 -26.25
CA ALA A 227 -13.52 -6.06 -25.78
C ALA A 227 -12.33 -6.89 -25.26
N ASP A 228 -11.09 -6.43 -25.45
CA ASP A 228 -9.87 -7.09 -24.98
C ASP A 228 -9.51 -6.64 -23.55
N PRO A 229 -9.27 -7.55 -22.59
CA PRO A 229 -8.95 -7.18 -21.21
C PRO A 229 -7.63 -6.43 -21.02
N LEU A 230 -6.78 -6.34 -22.06
CA LEU A 230 -5.61 -5.47 -22.07
C LEU A 230 -5.95 -3.99 -22.31
N VAL A 231 -7.16 -3.66 -22.80
CA VAL A 231 -7.53 -2.32 -23.23
C VAL A 231 -8.45 -1.65 -22.21
N THR A 232 -8.09 -0.44 -21.79
CA THR A 232 -9.01 0.50 -21.11
C THR A 232 -9.32 1.66 -22.06
N ILE A 233 -10.59 2.04 -22.19
CA ILE A 233 -10.99 3.24 -22.95
C ILE A 233 -11.24 4.41 -21.98
N ALA A 234 -10.66 5.56 -22.30
CA ALA A 234 -10.91 6.85 -21.65
C ALA A 234 -11.49 7.83 -22.68
N SER A 235 -12.26 8.80 -22.20
CA SER A 235 -12.70 9.93 -23.03
C SER A 235 -11.60 10.98 -23.13
N HIS A 236 -11.35 11.49 -24.34
CA HIS A 236 -10.46 12.63 -24.60
C HIS A 236 -11.23 13.80 -25.20
N SER A 237 -12.38 14.10 -24.62
CA SER A 237 -13.36 15.10 -25.09
C SER A 237 -14.03 14.78 -26.43
N VAL A 238 -14.79 15.72 -26.99
CA VAL A 238 -15.42 15.58 -28.31
C VAL A 238 -14.46 16.08 -29.38
N ASN A 239 -14.09 17.37 -29.36
CA ASN A 239 -13.36 18.05 -30.44
C ASN A 239 -11.87 18.31 -30.12
N HIS A 240 -11.34 17.76 -29.03
CA HIS A 240 -9.97 18.00 -28.54
C HIS A 240 -9.59 19.51 -28.50
N PRO A 241 -10.33 20.34 -27.74
CA PRO A 241 -10.05 21.77 -27.62
C PRO A 241 -8.72 22.01 -26.90
N ALA A 242 -7.88 22.89 -27.43
CA ALA A 242 -6.53 23.14 -26.91
C ALA A 242 -6.47 23.69 -25.46
N ASP A 243 -7.60 24.17 -24.91
CA ASP A 243 -7.73 24.52 -23.49
C ASP A 243 -9.19 24.50 -23.03
N LEU A 244 -9.57 23.48 -22.23
CA LEU A 244 -10.91 23.36 -21.65
C LEU A 244 -11.27 24.53 -20.70
N THR A 245 -10.27 25.18 -20.08
CA THR A 245 -10.50 26.26 -19.11
C THR A 245 -11.00 27.56 -19.73
N LYS A 246 -10.88 27.69 -21.06
CA LYS A 246 -11.29 28.89 -21.84
C LYS A 246 -12.66 28.76 -22.51
N LEU A 247 -13.31 27.60 -22.42
CA LEU A 247 -14.60 27.33 -23.08
C LEU A 247 -15.78 28.00 -22.38
N SER A 248 -16.90 28.16 -23.10
CA SER A 248 -18.18 28.44 -22.45
C SER A 248 -18.66 27.23 -21.65
N GLU A 249 -19.58 27.45 -20.71
CA GLU A 249 -20.14 26.35 -19.91
C GLU A 249 -20.90 25.32 -20.76
N GLN A 250 -21.56 25.76 -21.84
CA GLN A 250 -22.26 24.89 -22.79
C GLN A 250 -21.27 24.04 -23.61
N ASP A 251 -20.19 24.65 -24.11
CA ASP A 251 -19.17 23.93 -24.87
C ASP A 251 -18.45 22.93 -23.96
N LEU A 252 -18.02 23.36 -22.77
CA LEU A 252 -17.35 22.51 -21.79
C LEU A 252 -18.22 21.32 -21.35
N THR A 253 -19.52 21.54 -21.16
CA THR A 253 -20.50 20.47 -20.87
C THR A 253 -20.61 19.50 -22.04
N THR A 254 -20.60 19.99 -23.28
CA THR A 254 -20.61 19.16 -24.49
C THR A 254 -19.34 18.31 -24.56
N GLU A 255 -18.16 18.94 -24.42
CA GLU A 255 -16.86 18.27 -24.47
C GLU A 255 -16.72 17.15 -23.42
N ILE A 256 -17.23 17.34 -22.19
CA ILE A 256 -17.09 16.38 -21.09
C ILE A 256 -18.20 15.30 -21.10
N ILE A 257 -19.46 15.69 -21.30
CA ILE A 257 -20.62 14.78 -21.13
C ILE A 257 -20.98 14.06 -22.44
N GLU A 258 -20.97 14.75 -23.58
CA GLU A 258 -21.37 14.12 -24.86
C GLU A 258 -20.30 13.12 -25.33
N SER A 259 -19.01 13.41 -25.10
CA SER A 259 -17.93 12.45 -25.36
C SER A 259 -18.12 11.13 -24.61
N LYS A 260 -18.48 11.20 -23.32
CA LYS A 260 -18.86 10.04 -22.52
C LYS A 260 -20.04 9.29 -23.13
N ARG A 261 -21.15 10.00 -23.34
CA ARG A 261 -22.42 9.44 -23.82
C ARG A 261 -22.26 8.76 -25.18
N VAL A 262 -21.45 9.34 -26.07
CA VAL A 262 -21.14 8.76 -27.39
C VAL A 262 -20.32 7.49 -27.26
N LEU A 263 -19.24 7.47 -26.46
CA LEU A 263 -18.43 6.26 -26.24
C LEU A 263 -19.25 5.14 -25.59
N GLU A 264 -19.97 5.43 -24.51
CA GLU A 264 -20.84 4.45 -23.82
C GLU A 264 -21.92 3.89 -24.78
N SER A 265 -22.57 4.75 -25.56
CA SER A 265 -23.58 4.36 -26.54
C SER A 265 -23.04 3.60 -27.76
N LYS A 266 -21.75 3.73 -28.09
CA LYS A 266 -21.12 3.10 -29.26
C LYS A 266 -20.42 1.79 -28.92
N LEU A 267 -19.87 1.68 -27.72
CA LEU A 267 -19.07 0.54 -27.26
C LEU A 267 -19.86 -0.41 -26.33
N GLY A 268 -20.96 0.06 -25.71
CA GLY A 268 -21.78 -0.75 -24.81
C GLY A 268 -21.14 -1.02 -23.43
N ILE A 269 -20.07 -0.30 -23.09
CA ILE A 269 -19.34 -0.37 -21.82
C ILE A 269 -19.41 0.99 -21.10
N PRO A 270 -19.35 1.04 -19.76
CA PRO A 270 -19.25 2.31 -19.03
C PRO A 270 -17.88 2.96 -19.23
N ILE A 271 -17.84 4.29 -19.30
CA ILE A 271 -16.60 5.05 -19.47
C ILE A 271 -16.27 5.78 -18.17
N HIS A 272 -15.23 5.26 -17.51
CA HIS A 272 -14.85 5.65 -16.16
C HIS A 272 -13.81 6.77 -16.11
N TYR A 273 -13.03 6.96 -17.18
CA TYR A 273 -11.84 7.82 -17.17
C TYR A 273 -11.90 8.93 -18.21
N PHE A 274 -11.34 10.07 -17.86
CA PHE A 274 -11.14 11.22 -18.75
C PHE A 274 -9.65 11.52 -18.91
N THR A 275 -9.25 12.13 -20.01
CA THR A 275 -7.89 12.68 -20.20
C THR A 275 -8.05 14.11 -20.69
N TYR A 276 -7.38 15.08 -20.05
CA TYR A 276 -7.50 16.49 -20.47
C TYR A 276 -6.67 16.77 -21.74
N PRO A 277 -7.29 17.31 -22.82
CA PRO A 277 -6.56 17.89 -23.95
C PRO A 277 -5.45 18.84 -23.49
N ALA A 278 -4.23 18.60 -23.96
CA ALA A 278 -3.00 19.30 -23.57
C ALA A 278 -2.78 19.46 -22.03
N GLY A 279 -3.43 18.64 -21.20
CA GLY A 279 -3.40 18.71 -19.74
C GLY A 279 -4.13 19.91 -19.12
N LYS A 280 -4.79 20.78 -19.91
CA LYS A 280 -5.26 22.08 -19.42
C LYS A 280 -6.61 21.94 -18.69
N HIS A 281 -6.58 22.16 -17.38
CA HIS A 281 -7.73 22.00 -16.47
C HIS A 281 -7.66 23.03 -15.33
N ASN A 282 -8.78 23.21 -14.62
CA ASN A 282 -8.89 23.96 -13.37
C ASN A 282 -9.97 23.30 -12.49
N ASP A 283 -10.24 23.82 -11.28
CA ASP A 283 -11.17 23.16 -10.35
C ASP A 283 -12.62 23.09 -10.88
N LYS A 284 -13.10 24.06 -11.68
CA LYS A 284 -14.41 23.97 -12.35
C LYS A 284 -14.44 22.85 -13.39
N VAL A 285 -13.36 22.67 -14.16
CA VAL A 285 -13.24 21.58 -15.13
C VAL A 285 -13.20 20.23 -14.40
N LYS A 286 -12.42 20.10 -13.31
CA LYS A 286 -12.37 18.88 -12.48
C LYS A 286 -13.73 18.55 -11.86
N GLU A 287 -14.43 19.54 -11.31
CA GLU A 287 -15.78 19.37 -10.74
C GLU A 287 -16.77 18.86 -11.79
N LEU A 288 -16.75 19.39 -13.02
CA LEU A 288 -17.64 18.93 -14.09
C LEU A 288 -17.28 17.52 -14.60
N VAL A 289 -16.00 17.16 -14.65
CA VAL A 289 -15.56 15.76 -14.91
C VAL A 289 -16.05 14.82 -13.79
N GLN A 290 -15.92 15.22 -12.52
CA GLN A 290 -16.44 14.44 -11.40
C GLN A 290 -17.98 14.29 -11.46
N ASN A 291 -18.70 15.37 -11.74
CA ASN A 291 -20.16 15.39 -11.81
C ASN A 291 -20.72 14.64 -13.04
N ALA A 292 -19.94 14.51 -14.12
CA ALA A 292 -20.22 13.61 -15.24
C ALA A 292 -19.97 12.11 -14.91
N GLY A 293 -19.65 11.79 -13.65
CA GLY A 293 -19.49 10.42 -13.16
C GLY A 293 -18.24 9.73 -13.70
N TYR A 294 -17.23 10.47 -14.13
CA TYR A 294 -15.88 9.93 -14.23
C TYR A 294 -15.31 9.76 -12.80
N ILE A 295 -14.39 8.81 -12.61
CA ILE A 295 -13.84 8.45 -11.29
C ILE A 295 -12.38 8.88 -11.10
N ALA A 296 -11.69 9.20 -12.20
CA ALA A 296 -10.34 9.73 -12.24
C ALA A 296 -10.10 10.39 -13.61
N ALA A 297 -9.11 11.27 -13.70
CA ALA A 297 -8.68 11.89 -14.94
C ALA A 297 -7.15 12.02 -15.06
N LEU A 298 -6.64 11.75 -16.26
CA LEU A 298 -5.23 11.88 -16.63
C LEU A 298 -4.92 13.29 -17.14
N SER A 299 -3.74 13.79 -16.81
CA SER A 299 -3.27 15.14 -17.16
C SER A 299 -1.83 15.12 -17.69
N MET A 300 -1.27 16.31 -17.97
CA MET A 300 0.13 16.54 -18.28
C MET A 300 0.53 17.98 -17.93
N ASP A 301 1.80 18.21 -17.65
CA ASP A 301 2.39 19.54 -17.44
C ASP A 301 3.74 19.59 -18.18
N ASP A 302 3.84 20.50 -19.16
CA ASP A 302 5.01 20.69 -20.02
C ASP A 302 6.28 21.12 -19.24
N ALA A 303 6.10 21.70 -18.04
CA ALA A 303 7.18 22.16 -17.17
C ALA A 303 7.47 21.18 -16.01
N LYS A 304 6.53 20.31 -15.63
CA LYS A 304 6.69 19.40 -14.49
C LYS A 304 5.94 18.06 -14.63
N GLU A 305 6.54 17.14 -15.37
CA GLU A 305 6.16 15.72 -15.35
C GLU A 305 6.37 15.11 -13.96
N ILE A 306 5.43 14.26 -13.49
CA ILE A 306 5.44 13.65 -12.15
C ILE A 306 4.96 12.19 -12.17
N PHE A 307 5.32 11.41 -11.14
CA PHE A 307 4.78 10.07 -10.91
C PHE A 307 3.31 10.15 -10.45
N ALA A 308 2.50 9.13 -10.74
CA ALA A 308 1.06 9.17 -10.46
C ALA A 308 0.72 9.42 -8.97
N GLY A 309 1.52 8.89 -8.03
CA GLY A 309 1.36 9.11 -6.58
C GLY A 309 1.71 10.54 -6.12
N GLU A 310 2.46 11.31 -6.90
CA GLU A 310 2.81 12.71 -6.59
C GLU A 310 1.69 13.70 -6.98
N SER A 311 0.59 13.20 -7.55
CA SER A 311 -0.59 13.99 -7.94
C SER A 311 -1.37 14.46 -6.71
N VAL A 312 -2.11 15.57 -6.83
CA VAL A 312 -2.90 16.14 -5.71
C VAL A 312 -4.19 15.36 -5.46
N ASP A 313 -4.87 14.98 -6.54
CA ASP A 313 -6.16 14.30 -6.53
C ASP A 313 -6.28 13.35 -7.74
N LEU A 314 -7.28 12.47 -7.71
CA LEU A 314 -7.55 11.50 -8.79
C LEU A 314 -8.01 12.15 -10.10
N PHE A 315 -8.41 13.42 -10.09
CA PHE A 315 -8.85 14.18 -11.26
C PHE A 315 -7.74 15.06 -11.86
N ALA A 316 -6.48 14.87 -11.47
CA ALA A 316 -5.32 15.54 -12.06
C ALA A 316 -4.07 14.63 -12.06
N ILE A 317 -4.22 13.35 -12.44
CA ILE A 317 -3.13 12.36 -12.36
C ILE A 317 -2.04 12.69 -13.39
N GLY A 318 -0.82 12.93 -12.90
CA GLY A 318 0.33 13.31 -13.73
C GLY A 318 0.90 12.17 -14.58
N ARG A 319 1.56 12.55 -15.67
CA ARG A 319 2.18 11.65 -16.67
C ARG A 319 3.55 12.18 -17.10
N PHE A 320 4.31 11.31 -17.76
CA PHE A 320 5.55 11.64 -18.47
C PHE A 320 5.35 11.45 -19.99
N GLY A 321 5.99 12.28 -20.81
CA GLY A 321 6.15 11.99 -22.23
C GLY A 321 6.99 10.72 -22.43
N GLN A 322 6.65 9.90 -23.42
CA GLN A 322 7.27 8.59 -23.67
C GLN A 322 8.82 8.60 -23.71
N SER A 323 9.43 9.71 -24.14
CA SER A 323 10.89 9.90 -24.20
C SER A 323 11.59 9.80 -22.83
N GLN A 324 10.87 9.96 -21.72
CA GLN A 324 11.44 9.83 -20.36
C GLN A 324 11.66 8.37 -19.92
N ILE A 325 11.20 7.36 -20.67
CA ILE A 325 11.15 5.96 -20.23
C ILE A 325 12.45 5.46 -19.58
N GLN A 326 13.61 5.73 -20.17
CA GLN A 326 14.91 5.27 -19.66
C GLN A 326 15.27 5.87 -18.28
N LYS A 327 14.76 7.06 -17.97
CA LYS A 327 14.99 7.82 -16.71
C LYS A 327 13.97 7.47 -15.62
N VAL A 328 12.72 7.17 -15.98
CA VAL A 328 11.63 6.93 -15.01
C VAL A 328 11.43 5.46 -14.68
N LEU A 329 11.63 4.55 -15.64
CA LEU A 329 11.45 3.11 -15.45
C LEU A 329 12.36 2.51 -14.36
N PRO A 330 13.64 2.91 -14.19
CA PRO A 330 14.49 2.43 -13.09
C PRO A 330 14.01 2.86 -11.70
N GLN A 331 13.20 3.93 -11.62
CA GLN A 331 12.64 4.46 -10.36
C GLN A 331 11.29 3.83 -9.99
N ALA A 332 10.73 2.96 -10.84
CA ALA A 332 9.38 2.44 -10.69
C ALA A 332 9.21 1.62 -9.39
N ASN A 333 8.30 2.06 -8.52
CA ASN A 333 7.99 1.44 -7.23
C ASN A 333 6.46 1.42 -7.03
N GLY A 334 5.91 0.26 -6.65
CA GLY A 334 4.47 0.03 -6.50
C GLY A 334 3.86 0.41 -5.16
N GLY A 335 4.59 1.14 -4.32
CA GLY A 335 4.22 1.43 -2.94
C GLY A 335 4.68 0.35 -1.98
N ALA A 336 4.53 0.62 -0.68
CA ALA A 336 4.83 -0.34 0.37
C ALA A 336 3.99 -1.61 0.20
N ASN A 337 4.56 -2.79 0.46
CA ASN A 337 3.82 -4.04 0.44
C ASN A 337 2.67 -4.01 1.46
N LEU A 338 1.61 -4.82 1.23
CA LEU A 338 0.66 -5.08 2.30
C LEU A 338 1.44 -5.70 3.46
N PRO A 339 1.16 -5.32 4.71
CA PRO A 339 1.72 -6.03 5.84
C PRO A 339 1.34 -7.49 5.72
N LEU A 340 2.29 -8.40 5.92
CA LEU A 340 1.93 -9.78 6.20
C LEU A 340 1.06 -9.80 7.46
N CYS A 341 0.10 -10.71 7.48
CA CYS A 341 -0.85 -10.85 8.57
C CYS A 341 -0.22 -11.66 9.71
N GLY A 342 0.78 -11.05 10.35
CA GLY A 342 1.75 -11.72 11.21
C GLY A 342 3.16 -11.56 10.68
N LEU A 343 4.11 -12.34 11.21
CA LEU A 343 5.53 -12.18 10.94
C LEU A 343 6.11 -13.37 10.18
N ASP A 344 6.96 -13.09 9.20
CA ASP A 344 7.66 -14.09 8.41
C ASP A 344 9.03 -14.41 9.04
N PHE A 345 9.01 -15.40 9.94
CA PHE A 345 10.22 -16.02 10.49
C PHE A 345 10.72 -17.21 9.64
N GLN A 346 10.28 -17.33 8.38
CA GLN A 346 10.52 -18.47 7.50
C GLN A 346 11.31 -18.10 6.24
N ALA A 347 11.32 -16.82 5.85
CA ALA A 347 12.18 -16.23 4.84
C ALA A 347 13.66 -16.62 4.99
N ASP A 348 14.32 -16.80 3.86
CA ASP A 348 15.78 -16.91 3.80
C ASP A 348 16.44 -15.61 4.30
N ILE A 349 17.52 -15.75 5.08
CA ILE A 349 18.28 -14.62 5.60
C ILE A 349 19.06 -13.96 4.46
N ARG A 350 18.82 -12.67 4.22
CA ARG A 350 19.42 -11.90 3.11
C ARG A 350 20.10 -10.64 3.65
N LYS A 351 21.33 -10.39 3.23
CA LYS A 351 22.05 -9.12 3.48
C LYS A 351 21.90 -8.18 2.29
N GLU A 352 21.57 -6.92 2.55
CA GLU A 352 21.64 -5.83 1.57
C GLU A 352 22.57 -4.71 2.07
N GLU A 353 23.24 -4.00 1.16
CA GLU A 353 24.06 -2.83 1.48
C GLU A 353 23.59 -1.66 0.61
N LYS A 354 23.08 -0.59 1.25
CA LYS A 354 22.48 0.58 0.58
C LYS A 354 23.27 1.85 0.90
N LYS A 355 23.08 2.89 0.08
CA LYS A 355 23.54 4.25 0.38
C LYS A 355 22.37 5.23 0.22
N ILE A 356 21.85 5.72 1.35
CA ILE A 356 20.62 6.49 1.46
C ILE A 356 20.98 7.87 2.02
N GLU A 357 20.56 8.96 1.38
CA GLU A 357 20.97 10.34 1.71
C GLU A 357 22.50 10.55 1.84
N GLY A 358 23.30 9.69 1.18
CA GLY A 358 24.77 9.68 1.28
C GLY A 358 25.34 8.86 2.44
N ILE A 359 24.51 8.36 3.35
CA ILE A 359 24.87 7.47 4.48
C ILE A 359 24.85 6.02 4.00
N SER A 360 25.93 5.27 4.23
CA SER A 360 25.98 3.84 3.90
C SER A 360 25.36 3.00 5.03
N PHE A 361 24.60 1.96 4.67
CA PHE A 361 23.95 1.04 5.61
C PHE A 361 24.24 -0.42 5.26
N VAL A 362 24.15 -1.28 6.26
CA VAL A 362 24.04 -2.73 6.09
C VAL A 362 22.74 -3.18 6.76
N PHE A 363 21.91 -3.86 6.00
CA PHE A 363 20.66 -4.46 6.44
C PHE A 363 20.78 -5.98 6.34
N VAL A 364 20.20 -6.72 7.27
CA VAL A 364 20.01 -8.18 7.17
C VAL A 364 18.59 -8.53 7.61
N SER A 365 17.80 -9.05 6.69
CA SER A 365 16.39 -9.41 6.93
C SER A 365 16.14 -10.91 6.82
N GLY A 366 15.03 -11.36 7.40
CA GLY A 366 14.54 -12.74 7.32
C GLY A 366 15.06 -13.66 8.44
N GLY A 367 14.75 -14.94 8.32
CA GLY A 367 15.02 -15.93 9.35
C GLY A 367 14.28 -15.66 10.66
N LYS A 368 14.75 -16.28 11.74
CA LYS A 368 14.10 -16.28 13.04
C LYS A 368 14.86 -15.42 14.05
N PRO A 369 14.23 -14.45 14.72
CA PRO A 369 14.89 -13.60 15.69
C PRO A 369 15.02 -14.31 17.04
N VAL A 370 16.21 -14.29 17.62
CA VAL A 370 16.55 -14.90 18.92
C VAL A 370 17.58 -14.01 19.61
N THR A 371 17.52 -13.89 20.94
CA THR A 371 18.56 -13.18 21.71
C THR A 371 19.62 -14.15 22.21
N ILE A 372 20.86 -13.69 22.33
CA ILE A 372 21.95 -14.48 22.92
C ILE A 372 22.57 -13.66 24.06
N HIS A 373 22.51 -14.20 25.28
CA HIS A 373 23.08 -13.59 26.48
C HIS A 373 24.42 -14.24 26.83
N ALA A 374 25.49 -13.45 26.84
CA ALA A 374 26.81 -13.91 27.27
C ALA A 374 27.04 -13.66 28.77
N ASP A 375 27.85 -14.50 29.42
CA ASP A 375 28.23 -14.38 30.84
C ASP A 375 29.16 -13.20 31.13
N SER A 376 29.82 -12.68 30.10
CA SER A 376 30.68 -11.49 30.12
C SER A 376 30.55 -10.70 28.81
N ARG A 377 31.40 -9.69 28.60
CA ARG A 377 31.37 -8.84 27.41
C ARG A 377 32.35 -9.36 26.34
N TYR A 378 31.81 -9.73 25.18
CA TYR A 378 32.57 -10.27 24.04
C TYR A 378 32.30 -9.49 22.75
N GLN A 379 33.07 -9.75 21.69
CA GLN A 379 32.71 -9.28 20.35
C GLN A 379 31.54 -10.12 19.83
N ILE A 380 30.68 -9.57 18.96
CA ILE A 380 29.49 -10.29 18.44
C ILE A 380 29.91 -11.59 17.73
N GLU A 381 31.04 -11.56 17.04
CA GLU A 381 31.69 -12.69 16.37
C GLU A 381 31.96 -13.87 17.31
N ASP A 382 32.32 -13.59 18.56
CA ASP A 382 32.56 -14.59 19.60
C ASP A 382 31.24 -15.07 20.23
N ILE A 383 30.27 -14.17 20.44
CA ILE A 383 28.93 -14.50 21.01
C ILE A 383 28.15 -15.45 20.10
N VAL A 384 28.17 -15.23 18.79
CA VAL A 384 27.45 -16.10 17.83
C VAL A 384 28.20 -17.38 17.47
N LYS A 385 29.45 -17.54 17.90
CA LYS A 385 30.35 -18.60 17.44
C LYS A 385 29.83 -19.99 17.80
N GLY A 386 29.55 -20.79 16.77
CA GLY A 386 29.02 -22.15 16.94
C GLY A 386 27.54 -22.23 17.33
N THR A 387 26.82 -21.10 17.47
CA THR A 387 25.39 -21.09 17.81
C THR A 387 24.50 -21.54 16.65
N GLY A 388 24.91 -21.27 15.41
CA GLY A 388 24.09 -21.47 14.20
C GLY A 388 23.38 -20.20 13.69
N ALA A 389 23.53 -19.06 14.37
CA ALA A 389 23.08 -17.77 13.83
C ALA A 389 23.83 -17.42 12.53
N VAL A 390 23.10 -16.98 11.50
CA VAL A 390 23.70 -16.50 10.24
C VAL A 390 24.11 -15.04 10.36
N ALA A 391 23.40 -14.25 11.17
CA ALA A 391 23.73 -12.86 11.43
C ALA A 391 23.37 -12.44 12.85
N ALA A 392 24.01 -11.40 13.38
CA ALA A 392 23.62 -10.74 14.61
C ALA A 392 24.11 -9.29 14.68
N VAL A 393 23.43 -8.48 15.48
CA VAL A 393 23.74 -7.08 15.78
C VAL A 393 23.90 -6.92 17.30
N ASP A 394 24.48 -5.78 17.73
CA ASP A 394 24.53 -5.39 19.15
C ASP A 394 23.23 -5.66 19.89
N GLY A 395 23.34 -6.29 21.06
CA GLY A 395 22.28 -6.26 22.04
C GLY A 395 22.15 -4.89 22.71
N THR A 396 21.14 -4.79 23.56
CA THR A 396 20.75 -3.60 24.32
C THR A 396 21.84 -3.09 25.27
N PHE A 397 22.65 -2.14 24.80
CA PHE A 397 23.71 -1.49 25.57
C PHE A 397 23.75 -0.02 25.18
N PHE A 398 23.16 0.87 25.98
CA PHE A 398 22.99 2.29 25.63
C PHE A 398 23.13 3.22 26.85
N SER A 399 23.57 4.45 26.63
CA SER A 399 23.82 5.41 27.70
C SER A 399 22.61 6.30 28.00
N LEU A 400 22.22 6.37 29.29
CA LEU A 400 21.34 7.40 29.83
C LEU A 400 22.15 8.40 30.67
N LYS A 401 21.64 9.63 30.79
CA LYS A 401 22.19 10.63 31.72
C LYS A 401 22.20 10.05 33.16
N SER A 402 23.35 10.14 33.84
CA SER A 402 23.62 9.55 35.17
C SER A 402 23.37 8.03 35.27
N LEU A 403 23.92 7.27 34.30
CA LEU A 403 23.95 5.80 34.31
C LEU A 403 25.37 5.33 33.91
N ASN A 404 26.14 4.86 34.90
CA ASN A 404 27.58 4.55 34.78
C ASN A 404 27.87 3.04 34.76
N SER A 405 26.84 2.20 34.64
CA SER A 405 26.99 0.75 34.60
C SER A 405 27.71 0.30 33.32
N ASN A 406 28.61 -0.67 33.46
CA ASN A 406 29.22 -1.41 32.36
C ASN A 406 28.57 -2.80 32.16
N ILE A 407 27.44 -3.04 32.82
CA ILE A 407 26.63 -4.28 32.81
C ILE A 407 25.42 -4.06 31.86
N MET A 408 24.70 -5.11 31.52
CA MET A 408 23.45 -5.04 30.77
C MET A 408 22.40 -4.15 31.47
N ILE A 409 21.61 -3.43 30.67
CA ILE A 409 20.60 -2.46 31.12
C ILE A 409 19.21 -3.00 30.81
N GLY A 410 18.35 -3.05 31.83
CA GLY A 410 17.01 -3.64 31.76
C GLY A 410 16.96 -5.12 32.16
N PRO A 411 15.76 -5.71 32.28
CA PRO A 411 15.61 -7.15 32.32
C PRO A 411 15.85 -7.75 30.93
N VAL A 412 16.18 -9.03 30.91
CA VAL A 412 16.41 -9.82 29.71
C VAL A 412 15.86 -11.22 29.92
N LEU A 413 15.39 -11.82 28.84
CA LEU A 413 15.06 -13.23 28.71
C LEU A 413 15.72 -13.68 27.42
N SER A 414 16.42 -14.80 27.45
CA SER A 414 17.04 -15.36 26.25
C SER A 414 16.83 -16.86 26.16
N LYS A 415 16.49 -17.32 24.95
CA LYS A 415 16.39 -18.74 24.62
C LYS A 415 17.76 -19.44 24.56
N ILE A 416 18.85 -18.67 24.46
CA ILE A 416 20.25 -19.13 24.39
C ILE A 416 21.08 -18.37 25.43
N GLY A 417 21.08 -18.89 26.66
CA GLY A 417 21.81 -18.31 27.78
C GLY A 417 21.17 -18.68 29.12
N HIS A 418 21.15 -17.72 30.05
CA HIS A 418 20.75 -17.94 31.45
C HIS A 418 19.23 -17.82 31.73
N GLY A 419 18.38 -17.77 30.71
CA GLY A 419 16.93 -17.57 30.88
C GLY A 419 16.58 -16.13 31.27
N PHE A 420 15.68 -15.94 32.25
CA PHE A 420 15.26 -14.61 32.71
C PHE A 420 16.22 -14.03 33.75
N ILE A 421 16.81 -12.87 33.46
CA ILE A 421 17.59 -12.07 34.40
C ILE A 421 16.86 -10.73 34.62
N PRO A 422 16.49 -10.38 35.87
CA PRO A 422 15.93 -9.07 36.18
C PRO A 422 17.04 -8.00 36.17
N GLY A 423 16.74 -6.81 35.65
CA GLY A 423 17.65 -5.69 35.65
C GLY A 423 17.81 -5.03 37.02
N TYR A 424 18.89 -4.28 37.19
CA TYR A 424 19.29 -3.69 38.48
C TYR A 424 18.27 -2.66 39.00
N ARG A 425 17.79 -2.86 40.23
CA ARG A 425 16.67 -2.09 40.83
C ARG A 425 16.87 -0.57 40.85
N GLY A 426 18.11 -0.07 40.92
CA GLY A 426 18.42 1.38 40.89
C GLY A 426 18.44 2.01 39.49
N GLU A 427 18.35 1.20 38.43
CA GLU A 427 18.39 1.64 37.03
C GLU A 427 17.06 1.41 36.31
N ILE A 428 16.34 0.33 36.66
CA ILE A 428 15.02 -0.01 36.12
C ILE A 428 14.03 1.18 36.06
N PRO A 429 13.87 2.03 37.10
CA PRO A 429 12.96 3.20 37.01
C PRO A 429 13.35 4.22 35.93
N LYS A 430 14.63 4.29 35.53
CA LYS A 430 15.11 5.20 34.47
C LYS A 430 14.71 4.74 33.06
N LEU A 431 14.23 3.50 32.92
CA LEU A 431 13.82 2.89 31.65
C LEU A 431 12.31 3.02 31.37
N LYS A 432 11.52 3.64 32.26
CA LYS A 432 10.06 3.74 32.09
C LYS A 432 9.70 4.39 30.76
N GLY A 433 8.89 3.69 29.95
CA GLY A 433 8.49 4.12 28.61
C GLY A 433 9.48 3.86 27.47
N ARG A 434 10.63 3.21 27.73
CA ARG A 434 11.50 2.65 26.66
C ARG A 434 10.78 1.50 25.94
N PRO A 435 11.18 1.12 24.70
CA PRO A 435 10.62 -0.07 24.06
C PRO A 435 11.06 -1.32 24.84
N LEU A 436 10.10 -2.03 25.42
CA LEU A 436 10.26 -3.43 25.76
C LEU A 436 9.87 -4.25 24.53
N VAL A 437 10.79 -5.09 24.10
CA VAL A 437 10.64 -6.06 23.03
C VAL A 437 10.34 -7.41 23.65
N LEU A 438 9.34 -8.12 23.13
CA LEU A 438 9.04 -9.51 23.46
C LEU A 438 8.95 -10.34 22.19
N ILE A 439 9.56 -11.52 22.17
CA ILE A 439 9.65 -12.40 21.01
C ILE A 439 9.25 -13.83 21.41
N ASN A 440 8.52 -14.53 20.54
CA ASN A 440 8.34 -15.98 20.64
C ASN A 440 8.54 -16.67 19.28
N ASP A 441 8.16 -17.94 19.15
CA ASP A 441 8.38 -18.70 17.91
C ASP A 441 7.45 -18.31 16.73
N LYS A 442 6.53 -17.35 16.92
CA LYS A 442 5.54 -16.91 15.91
C LYS A 442 5.37 -15.39 15.75
N THR A 443 5.68 -14.58 16.76
CA THR A 443 5.40 -13.14 16.75
C THR A 443 6.38 -12.34 17.61
N VAL A 444 6.36 -11.01 17.41
CA VAL A 444 7.03 -9.98 18.20
C VAL A 444 5.98 -9.01 18.73
N LYS A 445 6.11 -8.61 19.99
CA LYS A 445 5.34 -7.53 20.60
C LYS A 445 6.27 -6.41 21.06
N PHE A 446 5.95 -5.17 20.71
CA PHE A 446 6.61 -3.97 21.23
C PHE A 446 5.66 -3.29 22.23
N VAL A 447 6.12 -3.04 23.47
CA VAL A 447 5.31 -2.37 24.50
C VAL A 447 6.13 -1.33 25.28
N PRO A 448 5.51 -0.27 25.85
CA PRO A 448 6.21 0.65 26.73
C PRO A 448 6.64 -0.05 28.02
N PHE A 449 7.93 -0.03 28.33
CA PHE A 449 8.48 -0.67 29.53
C PHE A 449 7.93 -0.03 30.80
N ASP A 450 7.33 -0.85 31.67
CA ASP A 450 6.80 -0.46 32.97
C ASP A 450 7.64 -1.08 34.10
N PRO A 451 8.46 -0.29 34.83
CA PRO A 451 9.40 -0.80 35.82
C PRO A 451 8.74 -1.58 36.95
N ASP A 452 7.47 -1.26 37.23
CA ASP A 452 6.67 -1.84 38.32
C ASP A 452 6.12 -3.24 37.97
N LYS A 453 6.18 -3.64 36.69
CA LYS A 453 5.68 -4.94 36.18
C LYS A 453 6.79 -5.77 35.53
N HIS A 454 7.42 -5.19 34.51
CA HIS A 454 8.21 -5.91 33.52
C HIS A 454 9.61 -6.33 34.01
N ASN A 455 10.03 -5.93 35.21
CA ASN A 455 11.23 -6.47 35.85
C ASN A 455 11.02 -7.84 36.53
N THR A 456 9.95 -8.56 36.17
CA THR A 456 9.63 -9.90 36.66
C THR A 456 9.14 -10.78 35.50
N LEU A 457 9.48 -12.07 35.50
CA LEU A 457 9.01 -13.00 34.46
C LEU A 457 7.48 -13.08 34.38
N THR A 458 6.79 -13.00 35.52
CA THR A 458 5.31 -12.98 35.58
C THR A 458 4.73 -11.73 34.91
N GLY A 459 5.31 -10.54 35.16
CA GLY A 459 4.87 -9.30 34.52
C GLY A 459 5.21 -9.24 33.03
N ILE A 460 6.27 -9.91 32.60
CA ILE A 460 6.60 -10.15 31.18
C ILE A 460 5.60 -11.11 30.53
N GLN A 461 5.26 -12.23 31.19
CA GLN A 461 4.28 -13.20 30.70
C GLN A 461 2.85 -12.66 30.64
N ALA A 462 2.53 -11.63 31.44
CA ALA A 462 1.27 -10.90 31.33
C ALA A 462 1.14 -10.07 30.04
N GLU A 463 2.26 -9.71 29.40
CA GLU A 463 2.25 -9.02 28.10
C GLU A 463 2.17 -10.01 26.93
N MET A 464 2.85 -11.15 27.01
CA MET A 464 2.85 -12.20 25.99
C MET A 464 3.22 -13.55 26.59
N ASN A 465 2.42 -14.59 26.30
CA ASN A 465 2.67 -15.96 26.74
C ASN A 465 2.25 -16.96 25.63
N PRO A 466 3.14 -17.84 25.14
CA PRO A 466 4.56 -17.97 25.49
C PRO A 466 5.39 -16.79 25.02
N VAL A 467 6.51 -16.58 25.72
CA VAL A 467 7.56 -15.62 25.38
C VAL A 467 8.91 -16.32 25.61
N ASN A 468 9.80 -16.21 24.61
CA ASN A 468 11.07 -16.93 24.56
C ASN A 468 12.27 -16.02 24.80
N ASP A 469 12.15 -14.76 24.37
CA ASP A 469 13.21 -13.77 24.43
C ASP A 469 12.59 -12.38 24.70
N ILE A 470 13.21 -11.56 25.57
CA ILE A 470 12.82 -10.15 25.81
C ILE A 470 14.05 -9.27 26.01
N PHE A 471 13.96 -8.00 25.61
CA PHE A 471 14.96 -6.98 25.92
C PHE A 471 14.37 -5.57 25.94
N VAL A 472 15.01 -4.63 26.65
CA VAL A 472 14.61 -3.22 26.66
C VAL A 472 15.55 -2.40 25.79
N ALA A 473 15.05 -1.86 24.68
CA ALA A 473 15.83 -1.11 23.70
C ALA A 473 16.05 0.37 24.09
N ALA A 474 16.94 1.07 23.37
CA ALA A 474 17.32 2.44 23.68
C ALA A 474 16.19 3.45 23.38
N ALA A 475 15.50 3.31 22.24
CA ALA A 475 14.35 4.13 21.84
C ALA A 475 13.63 3.49 20.64
N TRP A 476 12.37 3.86 20.41
CA TRP A 476 11.74 3.68 19.09
C TRP A 476 12.35 4.67 18.11
N LEU A 477 12.69 4.17 16.92
CA LEU A 477 13.08 4.94 15.73
C LEU A 477 11.88 5.07 14.79
N VAL A 478 11.16 3.97 14.60
CA VAL A 478 9.90 3.86 13.84
C VAL A 478 8.90 3.11 14.71
N ARG A 479 7.64 3.53 14.69
CA ARG A 479 6.55 2.87 15.40
C ARG A 479 5.26 3.05 14.61
N ASP A 480 4.45 2.01 14.48
CA ASP A 480 3.21 2.01 13.68
C ASP A 480 3.45 2.53 12.23
N GLY A 481 4.63 2.23 11.65
CA GLY A 481 5.11 2.71 10.35
C GLY A 481 5.60 4.16 10.30
N GLN A 482 5.61 4.88 11.43
CA GLN A 482 5.86 6.32 11.49
C GLN A 482 7.15 6.68 12.26
N PRO A 483 8.00 7.58 11.72
CA PRO A 483 9.28 7.94 12.32
C PRO A 483 9.10 8.80 13.58
N GLN A 484 9.89 8.53 14.62
CA GLN A 484 9.65 9.10 15.94
C GLN A 484 10.27 10.50 16.13
N PRO A 485 9.53 11.48 16.69
CA PRO A 485 10.00 12.85 16.85
C PRO A 485 10.95 12.99 18.06
N ALA A 486 11.87 13.96 18.02
CA ALA A 486 12.88 14.22 19.06
C ALA A 486 12.39 14.11 20.53
N LYS A 487 11.16 14.55 20.81
CA LYS A 487 10.52 14.47 22.14
C LYS A 487 10.34 13.05 22.69
N SER A 488 10.29 12.01 21.85
CA SER A 488 10.11 10.61 22.29
C SER A 488 11.37 10.02 22.93
N PHE A 489 12.56 10.49 22.54
CA PHE A 489 13.84 9.96 23.02
C PHE A 489 14.10 10.30 24.49
N ASN A 490 13.40 11.30 25.05
CA ASN A 490 13.35 11.64 26.47
C ASN A 490 14.75 11.86 27.07
N ASN A 491 15.15 11.10 28.08
CA ASN A 491 16.42 11.24 28.81
C ASN A 491 17.61 10.46 28.18
N LEU A 492 17.50 10.07 26.90
CA LEU A 492 18.54 9.32 26.19
C LEU A 492 19.74 10.22 25.87
N TYR A 493 20.96 9.77 26.19
CA TYR A 493 22.15 10.61 25.98
C TYR A 493 22.67 10.51 24.55
N GLY A 494 22.68 11.64 23.82
CA GLY A 494 23.24 11.75 22.47
C GLY A 494 22.43 11.02 21.40
N PHE A 495 21.10 11.11 21.45
CA PHE A 495 20.23 10.66 20.35
C PHE A 495 20.33 11.59 19.13
N ASP A 496 20.55 12.88 19.39
CA ASP A 496 20.80 13.97 18.46
C ASP A 496 22.24 14.01 17.90
N ALA A 497 23.18 13.31 18.53
CA ALA A 497 24.55 13.20 18.06
C ALA A 497 24.64 12.30 16.81
N LYS A 498 25.39 12.73 15.78
CA LYS A 498 25.68 11.87 14.62
C LYS A 498 26.76 10.85 14.96
N ARG A 499 26.41 9.55 14.95
CA ARG A 499 27.28 8.41 15.29
C ARG A 499 26.97 7.21 14.38
N TYR A 500 27.77 6.16 14.44
CA TYR A 500 27.32 4.85 13.98
C TYR A 500 26.12 4.40 14.83
N ARG A 501 25.16 3.70 14.22
CA ARG A 501 23.91 3.28 14.86
C ARG A 501 23.61 1.82 14.58
N ALA A 502 23.18 1.11 15.62
CA ALA A 502 22.66 -0.26 15.55
C ALA A 502 21.14 -0.24 15.81
N PHE A 503 20.39 -0.98 15.00
CA PHE A 503 18.93 -1.09 15.09
C PHE A 503 18.44 -2.50 14.78
N TRP A 504 17.23 -2.80 15.28
CA TRP A 504 16.46 -3.98 14.92
C TRP A 504 14.98 -3.63 14.85
N GLY A 505 14.23 -4.35 14.04
CA GLY A 505 12.80 -4.13 13.86
C GLY A 505 12.11 -5.20 13.02
N ILE A 506 10.91 -4.85 12.58
CA ILE A 506 10.08 -5.60 11.64
C ILE A 506 9.87 -4.73 10.40
N ASN A 507 10.15 -5.28 9.22
CA ASN A 507 9.91 -4.60 7.94
C ASN A 507 8.49 -4.85 7.40
N GLN A 508 8.12 -4.14 6.34
CA GLN A 508 6.85 -4.25 5.62
C GLN A 508 6.53 -5.67 5.12
N ASP A 509 7.55 -6.48 4.83
CA ASP A 509 7.42 -7.89 4.44
C ASP A 509 7.20 -8.80 5.67
N GLY A 510 6.90 -8.24 6.85
CA GLY A 510 6.73 -8.96 8.11
C GLY A 510 8.01 -9.62 8.64
N GLN A 511 9.16 -9.39 8.01
CA GLN A 511 10.40 -10.07 8.33
C GLN A 511 11.13 -9.34 9.48
N PRO A 512 11.79 -10.08 10.40
CA PRO A 512 12.75 -9.48 11.32
C PRO A 512 13.91 -8.91 10.52
N GLU A 513 14.38 -7.74 10.91
CA GLU A 513 15.50 -7.09 10.26
C GLU A 513 16.43 -6.44 11.28
N ILE A 514 17.73 -6.72 11.16
CA ILE A 514 18.81 -6.07 11.90
C ILE A 514 19.60 -5.17 10.96
N GLY A 515 20.20 -4.10 11.46
CA GLY A 515 21.07 -3.29 10.63
C GLY A 515 21.96 -2.32 11.37
N ILE A 516 22.94 -1.79 10.63
CA ILE A 516 23.88 -0.78 11.09
C ILE A 516 24.09 0.33 10.08
N SER A 517 24.28 1.57 10.57
CA SER A 517 24.88 2.62 9.75
C SER A 517 26.41 2.47 9.73
N ARG A 518 26.99 2.55 8.53
CA ARG A 518 28.45 2.58 8.29
C ARG A 518 28.99 4.00 8.14
N ASP A 519 28.12 5.01 8.18
CA ASP A 519 28.45 6.44 8.27
C ASP A 519 27.63 7.07 9.44
N ASN A 520 28.03 8.25 9.91
CA ASN A 520 27.46 8.86 11.11
C ASN A 520 26.07 9.49 10.88
N VAL A 521 25.08 9.07 11.66
CA VAL A 521 23.67 9.53 11.62
C VAL A 521 23.11 9.77 13.03
N ASP A 522 22.22 10.74 13.17
CA ASP A 522 21.44 10.95 14.40
C ASP A 522 20.17 10.09 14.42
N SER A 523 19.59 9.86 15.60
CA SER A 523 18.44 8.97 15.76
C SER A 523 17.15 9.49 15.10
N ILE A 524 17.04 10.78 14.79
CA ILE A 524 15.86 11.37 14.13
C ILE A 524 15.95 11.14 12.62
N GLN A 525 17.10 11.44 12.01
CA GLN A 525 17.36 11.14 10.60
C GLN A 525 17.29 9.63 10.35
N LEU A 526 17.86 8.80 11.24
CA LEU A 526 17.74 7.35 11.16
C LEU A 526 16.27 6.88 11.21
N GLY A 527 15.45 7.43 12.11
CA GLY A 527 14.03 7.08 12.21
C GLY A 527 13.29 7.32 10.89
N LYS A 528 13.53 8.46 10.22
CA LYS A 528 12.97 8.74 8.89
C LYS A 528 13.41 7.72 7.84
N ILE A 529 14.73 7.52 7.72
CA ILE A 529 15.31 6.58 6.75
C ILE A 529 14.72 5.17 6.93
N LEU A 530 14.58 4.68 8.16
CA LEU A 530 13.99 3.36 8.40
C LEU A 530 12.50 3.29 8.05
N ALA A 531 11.72 4.36 8.29
CA ALA A 531 10.32 4.40 7.88
C ALA A 531 10.17 4.45 6.34
N GLU A 532 11.06 5.16 5.64
CA GLU A 532 11.11 5.27 4.18
C GLU A 532 11.58 3.96 3.51
N GLU A 533 12.50 3.23 4.15
CA GLU A 533 12.89 1.85 3.78
C GLU A 533 11.82 0.80 4.14
N GLY A 534 10.74 1.21 4.81
CA GLY A 534 9.56 0.39 5.07
C GLY A 534 9.61 -0.44 6.36
N PHE A 535 10.27 0.03 7.42
CA PHE A 535 10.07 -0.54 8.75
C PHE A 535 8.67 -0.20 9.30
N VAL A 536 8.01 -1.19 9.90
CA VAL A 536 6.74 -1.01 10.62
C VAL A 536 7.00 -0.67 12.08
N GLU A 537 7.90 -1.43 12.72
CA GLU A 537 8.45 -1.14 14.04
C GLU A 537 9.97 -1.19 13.95
N ALA A 538 10.67 -0.20 14.50
CA ALA A 538 12.14 -0.21 14.59
C ALA A 538 12.61 0.43 15.89
N VAL A 539 13.57 -0.21 16.56
CA VAL A 539 14.16 0.25 17.82
C VAL A 539 15.68 0.33 17.72
N MET A 540 16.26 1.34 18.38
CA MET A 540 17.71 1.54 18.48
C MET A 540 18.29 0.67 19.61
N LEU A 541 19.43 0.03 19.36
CA LEU A 541 20.04 -0.94 20.29
C LEU A 541 21.20 -0.33 21.10
N ASP A 542 22.08 0.44 20.45
CA ASP A 542 23.11 1.27 21.10
C ASP A 542 22.87 2.77 20.79
N SER A 543 22.97 3.63 21.82
CA SER A 543 22.96 5.10 21.67
C SER A 543 24.37 5.72 21.65
N GLY A 544 25.38 4.94 22.02
CA GLY A 544 26.80 5.24 22.02
C GLY A 544 27.45 5.07 20.64
N ASP A 545 28.59 4.38 20.62
CA ASP A 545 29.56 4.31 19.52
C ASP A 545 30.16 2.89 19.42
N SER A 546 29.38 1.88 19.79
CA SER A 546 29.80 0.47 19.90
C SER A 546 29.28 -0.41 18.77
N THR A 547 28.80 0.21 17.68
CA THR A 547 28.05 -0.41 16.58
C THR A 547 28.75 -1.62 15.96
N SER A 548 28.19 -2.81 16.21
CA SER A 548 28.60 -4.09 15.65
C SER A 548 27.45 -4.80 14.93
N LEU A 549 27.76 -5.34 13.75
CA LEU A 549 26.94 -6.35 13.08
C LEU A 549 27.85 -7.38 12.44
N VAL A 550 27.48 -8.66 12.57
CA VAL A 550 28.17 -9.81 12.00
C VAL A 550 27.24 -10.51 11.02
N TYR A 551 27.76 -10.87 9.85
CA TYR A 551 27.07 -11.67 8.85
C TYR A 551 27.98 -12.79 8.37
N GLN A 552 27.49 -14.04 8.44
CA GLN A 552 28.23 -15.26 8.10
C GLN A 552 29.62 -15.33 8.77
N GLY A 553 29.68 -14.97 10.06
CA GLY A 553 30.91 -14.96 10.86
C GLY A 553 31.91 -13.84 10.54
N LYS A 554 31.53 -12.85 9.71
CA LYS A 554 32.37 -11.70 9.34
C LYS A 554 31.79 -10.39 9.89
N SER A 555 32.65 -9.57 10.49
CA SER A 555 32.29 -8.21 10.91
C SER A 555 31.89 -7.35 9.73
N MET A 556 30.79 -6.60 9.85
CA MET A 556 30.29 -5.66 8.85
C MET A 556 30.56 -4.20 9.22
N SER A 557 31.06 -3.92 10.43
CA SER A 557 31.43 -2.58 10.91
C SER A 557 32.76 -2.09 10.31
N ARG A 558 32.93 -0.77 10.19
CA ARG A 558 34.17 -0.16 9.65
C ARG A 558 35.33 -0.08 10.66
N TYR A 559 35.09 -0.42 11.91
CA TYR A 559 36.03 -0.35 13.04
C TYR A 559 35.76 -1.53 13.98
N ARG A 560 36.72 -1.86 14.85
CA ARG A 560 36.51 -2.88 15.89
C ARG A 560 35.65 -2.30 17.02
N PRO A 561 34.43 -2.80 17.26
CA PRO A 561 33.53 -2.18 18.24
C PRO A 561 33.88 -2.60 19.68
N ARG A 562 33.19 -2.02 20.67
CA ARG A 562 33.39 -2.39 22.08
C ARG A 562 32.70 -3.73 22.37
N PRO A 563 33.30 -4.62 23.18
CA PRO A 563 32.61 -5.84 23.60
C PRO A 563 31.29 -5.56 24.32
N VAL A 564 30.26 -6.37 24.07
CA VAL A 564 28.90 -6.27 24.62
C VAL A 564 28.47 -7.58 25.28
N PRO A 565 27.49 -7.58 26.22
CA PRO A 565 27.03 -8.80 26.90
C PRO A 565 25.81 -9.48 26.24
N HIS A 566 25.31 -8.93 25.14
CA HIS A 566 24.06 -9.34 24.50
C HIS A 566 24.19 -9.17 22.98
N ALA A 567 23.57 -10.06 22.21
CA ALA A 567 23.39 -9.94 20.76
C ALA A 567 21.94 -10.24 20.37
N VAL A 568 21.40 -9.51 19.40
CA VAL A 568 20.13 -9.85 18.72
C VAL A 568 20.48 -10.55 17.41
N ALA A 569 20.07 -11.81 17.26
CA ALA A 569 20.56 -12.71 16.23
C ALA A 569 19.44 -13.25 15.32
N LEU A 570 19.79 -13.50 14.06
CA LEU A 570 18.92 -14.11 13.05
C LEU A 570 19.41 -15.54 12.76
N PHE A 571 18.55 -16.51 13.08
CA PHE A 571 18.77 -17.93 12.84
C PHE A 571 18.10 -18.38 11.54
N PRO A 572 18.73 -19.25 10.74
CA PRO A 572 18.11 -19.75 9.52
C PRO A 572 16.86 -20.57 9.88
N ASN A 573 15.87 -20.58 9.00
CA ASN A 573 14.79 -21.55 9.11
C ASN A 573 15.39 -22.97 9.09
N GLN A 574 14.85 -23.91 9.87
CA GLN A 574 15.46 -25.23 10.03
C GLN A 574 15.44 -25.97 8.69
N VAL A 575 16.63 -26.17 8.12
CA VAL A 575 16.80 -26.82 6.81
C VAL A 575 16.16 -28.20 6.84
N LYS A 576 15.37 -28.50 5.81
CA LYS A 576 14.78 -29.82 5.58
C LYS A 576 15.83 -30.90 5.81
N THR A 577 15.54 -31.86 6.68
CA THR A 577 16.41 -33.03 6.86
C THR A 577 16.41 -33.87 5.58
N THR A 578 17.40 -33.65 4.72
CA THR A 578 17.77 -34.60 3.68
C THR A 578 18.25 -35.88 4.37
N ARG A 579 17.31 -36.81 4.60
CA ARG A 579 17.64 -38.20 4.93
C ARG A 579 18.53 -38.70 3.80
N GLY A 580 19.76 -39.10 4.14
CA GLY A 580 20.80 -39.36 3.17
C GLY A 580 20.62 -40.66 2.38
N MET A 581 21.41 -40.75 1.32
CA MET A 581 22.14 -41.95 0.92
C MET A 581 23.61 -41.54 0.77
#